data_AF-A0A3D3UE74-F1
#
_entry.id   AF-A0A3D3UE74-F1
#
_cell.length_a   1.000
_cell.length_b   1.000
_cell.length_c   1.000
_cell.angle_alpha   90.00
_cell.angle_beta   90.00
_cell.angle_gamma   90.00
#
_symmetry.space_group_name_H-M   'P 1'
#
loop_
_entity.id
_entity.type
_entity.pdbx_description
1 polymer ?
#
loop_
_entity_poly.entity_id
_entity_poly.type
_entity_poly.pdbx_seq_one_letter_code
_entity_poly.pdbx_strand_id
1 'polypeptide(L)'
;MAQSFTGRKRIRKSFGSIAEPVQMPNLIEVQRNSYNQFLQVDNAVDEREDAGLQGVFKSVFPISDFAETASLEFVKYEFEEPKYDVEECQQRDMTYAAPLKLTLRLIVFDVDEDTGAKSVKDIKEQDVFMGDMPMMTNHGTFVINGTERVIVSQMHRSPGVFFDHDKGKSHSSGKLLFAARVIPYRGSWLDFEFDIKDIVNVRIDRRRKMPVTTLFYALGMSSEEILDAFYDTITYTREKRGWRVPFVPEKLRNLKVNTDL
;
A
#
# COMPACT_ATOMS: atom_id res chain seq x y z
N MET A 1 32.30 18.59 -28.60
CA MET A 1 32.41 18.56 -27.13
C MET A 1 33.88 18.56 -26.76
N ALA A 2 34.31 19.44 -25.86
CA ALA A 2 35.70 19.46 -25.39
C ALA A 2 36.02 18.12 -24.70
N GLN A 3 37.03 17.41 -25.20
CA GLN A 3 37.44 16.13 -24.61
C GLN A 3 38.04 16.37 -23.22
N SER A 4 37.58 15.58 -22.24
CA SER A 4 38.15 15.56 -20.90
C SER A 4 39.64 15.20 -20.94
N PHE A 5 40.40 15.63 -19.93
CA PHE A 5 41.84 15.41 -19.86
C PHE A 5 42.22 13.93 -20.00
N THR A 6 41.42 13.02 -19.43
CA THR A 6 41.58 11.57 -19.55
C THR A 6 41.15 11.03 -20.92
N GLY A 7 40.08 11.59 -21.51
CA GLY A 7 39.60 11.21 -22.85
C GLY A 7 40.61 11.49 -23.97
N ARG A 8 41.50 12.48 -23.78
CA ARG A 8 42.58 12.80 -24.72
C ARG A 8 43.68 11.74 -24.78
N LYS A 9 43.90 10.96 -23.70
CA LYS A 9 44.96 9.93 -23.65
C LYS A 9 44.63 8.69 -24.49
N ARG A 10 43.35 8.36 -24.66
CA ARG A 10 42.90 7.19 -25.44
C ARG A 10 41.52 7.43 -26.04
N ILE A 11 41.48 7.65 -27.35
CA ILE A 11 40.24 7.90 -28.09
C ILE A 11 39.62 6.56 -28.52
N ARG A 12 38.42 6.26 -28.03
CA ARG A 12 37.62 5.12 -28.51
C ARG A 12 36.79 5.57 -29.71
N LYS A 13 37.01 4.99 -30.88
CA LYS A 13 36.18 5.23 -32.06
C LYS A 13 34.80 4.61 -31.85
N SER A 14 33.74 5.42 -31.97
CA SER A 14 32.35 4.96 -31.99
C SER A 14 31.85 4.89 -33.44
N PHE A 15 31.15 3.81 -33.79
CA PHE A 15 30.53 3.63 -35.11
C PHE A 15 29.00 3.82 -35.05
N GLY A 16 28.46 4.20 -33.89
CA GLY A 16 27.03 4.48 -33.73
C GLY A 16 26.62 5.67 -34.59
N SER A 17 25.56 5.49 -35.38
CA SER A 17 24.99 6.53 -36.24
C SER A 17 23.97 7.40 -35.51
N ILE A 18 23.37 6.89 -34.43
CA ILE A 18 22.37 7.58 -33.62
C ILE A 18 23.09 8.44 -32.58
N ALA A 19 22.79 9.73 -32.55
CA ALA A 19 23.28 10.63 -31.51
C ALA A 19 22.58 10.33 -30.18
N GLU A 20 23.33 10.26 -29.08
CA GLU A 20 22.76 10.09 -27.73
C GLU A 20 22.08 11.40 -27.30
N PRO A 21 20.73 11.45 -27.24
CA PRO A 21 20.01 12.69 -26.92
C PRO A 21 20.00 12.99 -25.41
N VAL A 22 20.27 11.98 -24.59
CA VAL A 22 20.24 12.04 -23.13
C VAL A 22 21.50 11.38 -22.60
N GLN A 23 22.10 11.98 -21.58
CA GLN A 23 23.27 11.41 -20.92
C GLN A 23 22.87 10.20 -20.07
N MET A 24 23.78 9.24 -19.94
CA MET A 24 23.57 8.08 -19.08
C MET A 24 23.33 8.56 -17.64
N PRO A 25 22.20 8.19 -17.01
CA PRO A 25 21.91 8.57 -15.63
C PRO A 25 22.83 7.82 -14.67
N ASN A 26 22.82 8.25 -13.41
CA ASN A 26 23.56 7.55 -12.38
C ASN A 26 22.88 6.20 -12.09
N LEU A 27 23.60 5.09 -12.32
CA LEU A 27 23.04 3.74 -12.24
C LEU A 27 22.68 3.30 -10.80
N ILE A 28 23.21 3.98 -9.78
CA ILE A 28 22.89 3.72 -8.37
C ILE A 28 21.87 4.72 -7.79
N GLU A 29 21.36 5.62 -8.64
CA GLU A 29 20.46 6.70 -8.22
C GLU A 29 19.15 6.17 -7.63
N VAL A 30 18.61 5.07 -8.17
CA VAL A 30 17.37 4.45 -7.65
C VAL A 30 17.50 4.09 -6.17
N GLN A 31 18.62 3.49 -5.77
CA GLN A 31 18.85 3.08 -4.38
C GLN A 31 19.02 4.30 -3.48
N ARG A 32 19.87 5.26 -3.91
CA ARG A 32 20.15 6.48 -3.15
C ARG A 32 18.90 7.33 -2.95
N ASN A 33 18.16 7.59 -4.03
CA ASN A 33 16.95 8.41 -3.97
C ASN A 33 15.88 7.75 -3.10
N SER A 34 15.68 6.43 -3.22
CA SER A 34 14.72 5.70 -2.39
C SER A 34 15.05 5.80 -0.90
N TYR A 35 16.33 5.68 -0.53
CA TYR A 35 16.73 5.72 0.88
C TYR A 35 16.77 7.14 1.45
N ASN A 36 17.20 8.11 0.65
CA ASN A 36 17.14 9.53 1.01
C ASN A 36 15.69 9.99 1.20
N GLN A 37 14.76 9.56 0.34
CA GLN A 37 13.33 9.85 0.51
C GLN A 37 12.75 9.19 1.77
N PHE A 38 13.26 8.01 2.14
CA PHE A 38 12.84 7.34 3.37
C PHE A 38 13.32 8.07 4.63
N LEU A 39 14.59 8.49 4.68
CA LEU A 39 15.20 9.10 5.86
C LEU A 39 15.01 10.62 5.98
N GLN A 40 14.91 11.34 4.85
CA GLN A 40 14.81 12.80 4.75
C GLN A 40 15.81 13.57 5.64
N VAL A 41 17.06 13.10 5.72
CA VAL A 41 18.10 13.65 6.61
C VAL A 41 18.50 15.08 6.22
N ASP A 42 18.58 15.36 4.91
CA ASP A 42 19.02 16.65 4.39
C ASP A 42 17.92 17.73 4.44
N ASN A 43 16.67 17.34 4.70
CA ASN A 43 15.53 18.26 4.79
C ASN A 43 15.46 18.86 6.19
N ALA A 44 15.24 20.17 6.27
CA ALA A 44 14.89 20.84 7.51
C ALA A 44 13.61 20.22 8.10
N VAL A 45 13.50 20.19 9.44
CA VAL A 45 12.41 19.52 10.16
C VAL A 45 11.02 19.96 9.63
N ASP A 46 10.87 21.25 9.34
CA ASP A 46 9.61 21.86 8.87
C ASP A 46 9.33 21.62 7.37
N GLU A 47 10.35 21.23 6.59
CA GLU A 47 10.27 21.00 5.15
C GLU A 47 10.15 19.51 4.80
N ARG A 48 10.06 18.63 5.81
CA ARG A 48 9.91 17.19 5.59
C ARG A 48 8.51 16.87 5.07
N GLU A 49 8.47 16.12 3.98
CA GLU A 49 7.23 15.61 3.42
C GLU A 49 6.64 14.51 4.30
N ASP A 50 5.33 14.31 4.23
CA ASP A 50 4.59 13.24 4.92
C ASP A 50 4.80 11.86 4.27
N ALA A 51 6.07 11.52 4.07
CA ALA A 51 6.57 10.30 3.47
C ALA A 51 7.72 9.72 4.31
N GLY A 52 8.15 8.49 4.02
CA GLY A 52 9.26 7.85 4.75
C GLY A 52 9.01 7.75 6.25
N LEU A 53 10.03 8.04 7.06
CA LEU A 53 9.93 8.02 8.53
C LEU A 53 8.94 9.06 9.07
N GLN A 54 8.90 10.26 8.48
CA GLN A 54 7.97 11.32 8.89
C GLN A 54 6.51 10.86 8.75
N GLY A 55 6.17 10.29 7.58
CA GLY A 55 4.83 9.72 7.35
C GLY A 55 4.51 8.56 8.27
N VAL A 56 5.48 7.69 8.60
CA VAL A 56 5.28 6.59 9.55
C VAL A 56 4.98 7.13 10.96
N PHE A 57 5.77 8.07 11.47
CA PHE A 57 5.54 8.63 12.80
C PHE A 57 4.21 9.40 12.88
N LYS A 58 3.88 10.22 11.88
CA LYS A 58 2.56 10.88 11.80
C LYS A 58 1.38 9.92 11.68
N SER A 59 1.58 8.70 11.15
CA SER A 59 0.51 7.70 11.07
C SER A 59 0.26 6.97 12.38
N VAL A 60 1.25 6.95 13.27
CA VAL A 60 1.20 6.25 14.57
C VAL A 60 0.84 7.21 15.70
N PHE A 61 1.34 8.44 15.64
CA PHE A 61 1.09 9.48 16.64
C PHE A 61 0.01 10.46 16.16
N PRO A 62 -0.80 11.02 17.08
CA PRO A 62 -0.70 10.89 18.54
C PRO A 62 -1.24 9.56 19.07
N ILE A 63 -0.66 9.08 20.17
CA ILE A 63 -1.15 7.91 20.92
C ILE A 63 -1.81 8.41 22.19
N SER A 64 -3.12 8.17 22.34
CA SER A 64 -3.85 8.46 23.57
C SER A 64 -4.02 7.19 24.42
N ASP A 65 -4.07 7.37 25.73
CA ASP A 65 -4.47 6.30 26.64
C ASP A 65 -5.98 6.01 26.54
N PHE A 66 -6.41 4.86 27.07
CA PHE A 66 -7.82 4.46 27.02
C PHE A 66 -8.75 5.39 27.80
N ALA A 67 -8.25 6.06 28.84
CA ALA A 67 -9.01 7.02 29.63
C ALA A 67 -8.92 8.46 29.07
N GLU A 68 -8.17 8.66 27.99
CA GLU A 68 -7.87 9.95 27.37
C GLU A 68 -7.35 11.03 28.36
N THR A 69 -6.63 10.58 29.39
CA THR A 69 -5.94 11.41 30.40
C THR A 69 -4.53 11.79 29.98
N ALA A 70 -3.95 11.09 29.01
CA ALA A 70 -2.62 11.38 28.50
C ALA A 70 -2.55 11.17 26.98
N SER A 71 -1.80 12.04 26.31
CA SER A 71 -1.49 11.91 24.89
C SER A 71 0.00 12.04 24.66
N LEU A 72 0.55 11.12 23.87
CA LEU A 72 1.92 11.16 23.41
C LEU A 72 1.93 11.67 21.96
N GLU A 73 2.57 12.81 21.74
CA GLU A 73 2.72 13.46 20.45
C GLU A 73 4.14 13.32 19.92
N PHE A 74 4.25 13.20 18.60
CA PHE A 74 5.52 13.24 17.89
C PHE A 74 5.81 14.68 17.45
N VAL A 75 6.97 15.23 17.84
CA VAL A 75 7.40 16.58 17.46
C VAL A 75 8.34 16.52 16.27
N LYS A 76 9.47 15.82 16.41
CA LYS A 76 10.50 15.68 15.37
C LYS A 76 11.36 14.44 15.58
N TYR A 77 12.16 14.09 14.57
CA TYR A 77 13.24 13.10 14.71
C TYR A 77 14.56 13.65 14.18
N GLU A 78 15.65 13.19 14.76
CA GLU A 78 17.02 13.55 14.38
C GLU A 78 17.90 12.31 14.37
N PHE A 79 18.86 12.28 13.46
CA PHE A 79 19.90 11.27 13.42
C PHE A 79 21.17 11.87 14.03
N GLU A 80 21.77 11.14 14.97
CA GLU A 80 23.13 11.45 15.39
C GLU A 80 24.14 10.92 14.36
N GLU A 81 25.36 11.45 14.41
CA GLU A 81 26.43 10.95 13.56
C GLU A 81 26.73 9.47 13.87
N PRO A 82 27.02 8.65 12.83
CA PRO A 82 27.50 7.29 13.04
C PRO A 82 28.73 7.28 13.95
N LYS A 83 28.76 6.35 14.90
CA LYS A 83 29.87 6.24 15.89
C LYS A 83 31.21 5.87 15.26
N TYR A 84 31.17 5.20 14.11
CA TYR A 84 32.32 4.68 13.38
C TYR A 84 32.11 4.93 11.89
N ASP A 85 33.19 5.04 11.14
CA ASP A 85 33.13 5.14 9.69
C ASP A 85 32.93 3.77 9.02
N VAL A 86 32.83 3.78 7.69
CA VAL A 86 32.59 2.56 6.89
C VAL A 86 33.75 1.57 7.02
N GLU A 87 35.00 2.03 7.03
CA GLU A 87 36.19 1.17 7.06
C GLU A 87 36.36 0.51 8.44
N GLU A 88 36.14 1.26 9.51
CA GLU A 88 36.14 0.75 10.88
C GLU A 88 35.04 -0.27 11.10
N CYS A 89 33.82 -0.03 10.58
CA CYS A 89 32.74 -0.99 10.66
C CYS A 89 33.07 -2.30 9.94
N GLN A 90 33.73 -2.23 8.77
CA GLN A 90 34.18 -3.41 8.03
C GLN A 90 35.25 -4.20 8.79
N GLN A 91 36.25 -3.51 9.35
CA GLN A 91 37.36 -4.17 10.06
C GLN A 91 36.95 -4.79 11.40
N ARG A 92 35.94 -4.23 12.06
CA ARG A 92 35.49 -4.65 13.40
C ARG A 92 34.23 -5.52 13.38
N ASP A 93 33.79 -5.96 12.20
CA ASP A 93 32.55 -6.73 12.03
C ASP A 93 31.29 -6.02 12.59
N MET A 94 31.26 -4.68 12.54
CA MET A 94 30.15 -3.86 13.04
C MET A 94 29.19 -3.43 11.93
N THR A 95 28.02 -2.95 12.31
CA THR A 95 27.04 -2.37 11.37
C THR A 95 27.24 -0.85 11.31
N TYR A 96 27.36 -0.30 10.09
CA TYR A 96 27.44 1.14 9.88
C TYR A 96 26.05 1.74 10.04
N ALA A 97 25.80 2.42 11.16
CA ALA A 97 24.49 2.94 11.54
C ALA A 97 24.58 4.25 12.33
N ALA A 98 23.51 5.05 12.22
CA ALA A 98 23.30 6.30 12.93
C ALA A 98 22.22 6.12 14.01
N PRO A 99 22.45 6.56 15.26
CA PRO A 99 21.41 6.59 16.30
C PRO A 99 20.23 7.48 15.88
N LEU A 100 19.00 6.94 15.93
CA LEU A 100 17.76 7.68 15.70
C LEU A 100 17.15 8.13 17.02
N LYS A 101 16.99 9.45 17.18
CA LYS A 101 16.31 10.08 18.32
C LYS A 101 15.02 10.75 17.89
N LEU A 102 13.98 10.60 18.70
CA LEU A 102 12.69 11.25 18.50
C LEU A 102 12.42 12.19 19.66
N THR A 103 12.07 13.44 19.37
CA THR A 103 11.52 14.36 20.35
C THR A 103 10.03 14.06 20.48
N LEU A 104 9.65 13.50 21.62
CA LEU A 104 8.26 13.18 21.95
C LEU A 104 7.76 14.13 23.02
N ARG A 105 6.48 14.50 22.91
CA ARG A 105 5.79 15.35 23.88
C ARG A 105 4.67 14.57 24.55
N LEU A 106 4.79 14.37 25.86
CA LEU A 106 3.74 13.80 26.69
C LEU A 106 2.90 14.95 27.26
N ILE A 107 1.62 14.97 26.90
CA ILE A 107 0.62 15.90 27.43
C ILE A 107 -0.25 15.13 28.41
N VAL A 108 -0.31 15.58 29.66
CA VAL A 108 -1.20 15.04 30.68
C VAL A 108 -2.36 16.01 30.85
N PHE A 109 -3.58 15.50 30.78
CA PHE A 109 -4.82 16.25 30.97
C PHE A 109 -5.35 16.05 32.39
N ASP A 110 -5.91 17.11 32.95
CA ASP A 110 -6.79 17.04 34.11
C ASP A 110 -8.23 17.03 33.60
N VAL A 111 -9.00 16.01 33.99
CA VAL A 111 -10.38 15.83 33.57
C VAL A 111 -11.26 16.17 34.76
N ASP A 112 -12.02 17.25 34.64
CA ASP A 112 -13.02 17.61 35.63
C ASP A 112 -14.21 16.62 35.54
N GLU A 113 -14.44 15.84 36.59
CA GLU A 113 -15.50 14.82 36.65
C GLU A 113 -16.91 15.41 36.51
N ASP A 114 -17.12 16.68 36.86
CA ASP A 114 -18.43 17.33 36.83
C ASP A 114 -18.75 17.98 35.47
N THR A 115 -17.73 18.50 34.76
CA THR A 115 -17.91 19.23 33.50
C THR A 115 -17.41 18.50 32.27
N GLY A 116 -16.61 17.44 32.44
CA GLY A 116 -15.94 16.72 31.35
C GLY A 116 -14.91 17.58 30.59
N ALA A 117 -14.60 18.78 31.08
CA ALA A 117 -13.65 19.68 30.47
C ALA A 117 -12.22 19.17 30.70
N LYS A 118 -11.47 19.05 29.60
CA LYS A 118 -10.05 18.66 29.64
C LYS A 118 -9.18 19.91 29.69
N SER A 119 -8.42 20.06 30.77
CA SER A 119 -7.41 21.10 30.89
C SER A 119 -6.02 20.46 30.83
N VAL A 120 -5.03 21.17 30.27
CA VAL A 120 -3.67 20.66 30.23
C VAL A 120 -3.03 20.84 31.60
N LYS A 121 -2.65 19.71 32.22
CA LYS A 121 -2.00 19.69 33.53
C LYS A 121 -0.51 19.87 33.41
N ASP A 122 0.12 19.12 32.52
CA ASP A 122 1.57 19.09 32.36
C ASP A 122 1.95 18.74 30.92
N ILE A 123 3.06 19.30 30.47
CA ILE A 123 3.65 19.01 29.15
C ILE A 123 5.13 18.70 29.38
N LYS A 124 5.53 17.46 29.06
CA LYS A 124 6.92 17.02 29.11
C LYS A 124 7.40 16.68 27.71
N GLU A 125 8.42 17.38 27.24
CA GLU A 125 9.09 17.11 25.98
C GLU A 125 10.45 16.48 26.24
N GLN A 126 10.74 15.34 25.61
CA GLN A 126 11.99 14.62 25.81
C GLN A 126 12.43 13.90 24.53
N ASP A 127 13.75 13.89 24.31
CA ASP A 127 14.39 13.10 23.27
C ASP A 127 14.54 11.64 23.71
N VAL A 128 13.94 10.73 22.95
CA VAL A 128 13.95 9.29 23.18
C VAL A 128 14.75 8.61 22.07
N PHE A 129 15.70 7.77 22.45
CA PHE A 129 16.43 6.93 21.51
C PHE A 129 15.54 5.78 21.04
N MET A 130 15.32 5.69 19.73
CA MET A 130 14.45 4.66 19.12
C MET A 130 15.23 3.45 18.59
N GLY A 131 16.53 3.60 18.30
CA GLY A 131 17.36 2.54 17.76
C GLY A 131 18.40 3.05 16.77
N ASP A 132 19.29 2.16 16.34
CA ASP A 132 20.31 2.48 15.34
C ASP A 132 19.78 2.16 13.93
N MET A 133 19.83 3.15 13.03
CA MET A 133 19.41 3.02 11.64
C MET A 133 20.63 2.79 10.73
N PRO A 134 20.72 1.67 9.98
CA PRO A 134 21.84 1.41 9.08
C PRO A 134 21.98 2.50 8.01
N MET A 135 23.15 3.10 7.88
CA MET A 135 23.37 4.18 6.93
C MET A 135 23.88 3.65 5.59
N MET A 136 23.48 4.31 4.50
CA MET A 136 23.90 3.94 3.15
C MET A 136 25.29 4.53 2.85
N THR A 137 26.18 3.73 2.25
CA THR A 137 27.49 4.19 1.79
C THR A 137 27.37 5.02 0.51
N ASN A 138 28.44 5.70 0.12
CA ASN A 138 28.51 6.45 -1.15
C ASN A 138 28.26 5.60 -2.41
N HIS A 139 28.43 4.28 -2.30
CA HIS A 139 28.23 3.32 -3.38
C HIS A 139 26.81 2.75 -3.45
N GLY A 140 25.91 3.13 -2.53
CA GLY A 140 24.55 2.60 -2.47
C GLY A 140 24.48 1.22 -1.78
N THR A 141 25.47 0.89 -0.96
CA THR A 141 25.55 -0.36 -0.18
C THR A 141 25.35 -0.09 1.31
N PHE A 142 25.18 -1.14 2.11
CA PHE A 142 25.07 -1.08 3.56
C PHE A 142 26.09 -2.01 4.20
N VAL A 143 26.80 -1.56 5.24
CA VAL A 143 27.68 -2.45 6.02
C VAL A 143 26.87 -3.06 7.15
N ILE A 144 26.60 -4.36 7.08
CA ILE A 144 25.87 -5.11 8.10
C ILE A 144 26.79 -6.20 8.64
N ASN A 145 27.15 -6.11 9.91
CA ASN A 145 28.10 -7.01 10.58
C ASN A 145 29.40 -7.18 9.77
N GLY A 146 30.06 -6.06 9.46
CA GLY A 146 31.31 -6.01 8.68
C GLY A 146 31.19 -6.26 7.19
N THR A 147 30.06 -6.79 6.72
CA THR A 147 29.90 -7.21 5.33
C THR A 147 29.05 -6.19 4.56
N GLU A 148 29.49 -5.82 3.37
CA GLU A 148 28.67 -5.01 2.47
C GLU A 148 27.49 -5.82 1.90
N ARG A 149 26.32 -5.21 1.96
CA ARG A 149 25.06 -5.75 1.46
C ARG A 149 24.36 -4.74 0.57
N VAL A 150 23.60 -5.25 -0.39
CA VAL A 150 22.77 -4.46 -1.29
C VAL A 150 21.33 -4.90 -1.12
N ILE A 151 20.42 -3.93 -1.03
CA ILE A 151 18.99 -4.19 -1.04
C ILE A 151 18.50 -4.19 -2.48
N VAL A 152 17.94 -5.31 -2.93
CA VAL A 152 17.43 -5.43 -4.29
C VAL A 152 15.99 -4.92 -4.34
N SER A 153 15.69 -4.06 -5.31
CA SER A 153 14.33 -3.58 -5.54
C SER A 153 13.40 -4.75 -5.85
N GLN A 154 12.33 -4.87 -5.06
CA GLN A 154 11.33 -5.92 -5.26
C GLN A 154 10.27 -5.45 -6.25
N MET A 155 9.89 -6.33 -7.17
CA MET A 155 8.71 -6.14 -8.02
C MET A 155 7.53 -6.89 -7.41
N HIS A 156 6.49 -6.17 -7.00
CA HIS A 156 5.25 -6.75 -6.50
C HIS A 156 4.05 -6.18 -7.24
N ARG A 157 2.89 -6.84 -7.12
CA ARG A 157 1.64 -6.31 -7.68
C ARG A 157 1.25 -5.05 -6.93
N SER A 158 0.84 -4.02 -7.67
CA SER A 158 0.30 -2.80 -7.08
C SER A 158 -1.00 -3.11 -6.33
N PRO A 159 -1.32 -2.37 -5.27
CA PRO A 159 -2.66 -2.38 -4.71
C PRO A 159 -3.71 -2.02 -5.76
N GLY A 160 -4.89 -2.60 -5.66
CA GLY A 160 -5.99 -2.34 -6.58
C GLY A 160 -6.87 -3.56 -6.84
N VAL A 161 -7.74 -3.43 -7.84
CA VAL A 161 -8.66 -4.49 -8.27
C VAL A 161 -8.16 -5.08 -9.58
N PHE A 162 -8.01 -6.40 -9.62
CA PHE A 162 -7.54 -7.15 -10.78
C PHE A 162 -8.65 -8.09 -11.25
N PHE A 163 -8.98 -8.02 -12.53
CA PHE A 163 -9.88 -8.97 -13.18
C PHE A 163 -9.07 -9.93 -14.02
N ASP A 164 -9.27 -11.24 -13.82
CA ASP A 164 -8.56 -12.29 -14.55
C ASP A 164 -9.51 -13.44 -14.89
N HIS A 165 -9.07 -14.34 -15.76
CA HIS A 165 -9.79 -15.56 -16.06
C HIS A 165 -8.84 -16.75 -16.20
N ASP A 166 -9.32 -17.95 -15.87
CA ASP A 166 -8.53 -19.19 -15.87
C ASP A 166 -8.11 -19.68 -17.27
N LYS A 167 -8.51 -18.97 -18.34
CA LYS A 167 -8.34 -19.36 -19.75
C LYS A 167 -8.92 -20.75 -20.06
N GLY A 168 -9.95 -21.17 -19.34
CA GLY A 168 -10.62 -22.46 -19.51
C GLY A 168 -9.79 -23.66 -19.07
N LYS A 169 -8.73 -23.44 -18.27
CA LYS A 169 -7.83 -24.49 -17.80
C LYS A 169 -8.38 -25.24 -16.60
N SER A 170 -9.24 -24.63 -15.79
CA SER A 170 -9.68 -25.20 -14.51
C SER A 170 -10.77 -26.26 -14.65
N HIS A 171 -11.50 -26.29 -15.77
CA HIS A 171 -12.56 -27.27 -15.99
C HIS A 171 -12.55 -27.82 -17.42
N SER A 172 -12.83 -29.12 -17.56
CA SER A 172 -12.79 -29.85 -18.83
C SER A 172 -13.80 -29.36 -19.88
N SER A 173 -14.85 -28.64 -19.46
CA SER A 173 -15.78 -28.00 -20.39
C SER A 173 -15.18 -26.84 -21.18
N GLY A 174 -13.99 -26.36 -20.79
CA GLY A 174 -13.36 -25.18 -21.39
C GLY A 174 -14.07 -23.86 -21.08
N LYS A 175 -15.05 -23.88 -20.17
CA LYS A 175 -15.75 -22.66 -19.72
C LYS A 175 -14.76 -21.75 -19.00
N LEU A 176 -14.73 -20.48 -19.39
CA LEU A 176 -13.90 -19.46 -18.75
C LEU A 176 -14.47 -19.16 -17.36
N LEU A 177 -13.64 -19.29 -16.33
CA LEU A 177 -13.96 -18.87 -14.97
C LEU A 177 -13.30 -17.53 -14.70
N PHE A 178 -14.13 -16.51 -14.52
CA PHE A 178 -13.69 -15.16 -14.19
C PHE A 178 -13.46 -15.02 -12.69
N ALA A 179 -12.47 -14.20 -12.33
CA ALA A 179 -12.15 -13.84 -10.96
C ALA A 179 -11.84 -12.35 -10.85
N ALA A 180 -12.23 -11.75 -9.73
CA ALA A 180 -11.85 -10.40 -9.34
C ALA A 180 -11.08 -10.47 -8.03
N ARG A 181 -9.89 -9.89 -7.98
CA ARG A 181 -9.02 -9.87 -6.79
C ARG A 181 -8.78 -8.44 -6.35
N VAL A 182 -9.10 -8.16 -5.09
CA VAL A 182 -8.79 -6.89 -4.44
C VAL A 182 -7.54 -7.09 -3.58
N ILE A 183 -6.47 -6.41 -3.98
CA ILE A 183 -5.18 -6.39 -3.26
C ILE A 183 -5.10 -5.05 -2.52
N PRO A 184 -5.25 -5.02 -1.18
CA PRO A 184 -5.06 -3.79 -0.43
C PRO A 184 -3.56 -3.48 -0.27
N TYR A 185 -3.25 -2.23 0.05
CA TYR A 185 -1.88 -1.84 0.43
C TYR A 185 -1.48 -2.47 1.78
N ARG A 186 -2.43 -2.52 2.73
CA ARG A 186 -2.30 -3.24 4.01
C ARG A 186 -3.61 -3.96 4.32
N GLY A 187 -3.52 -5.19 4.84
CA GLY A 187 -4.67 -5.98 5.26
C GLY A 187 -4.94 -7.20 4.38
N SER A 188 -6.12 -7.79 4.57
CA SER A 188 -6.51 -9.06 3.97
C SER A 188 -6.91 -8.94 2.50
N TRP A 189 -6.54 -9.94 1.70
CA TRP A 189 -6.91 -10.00 0.29
C TRP A 189 -8.36 -10.51 0.15
N LEU A 190 -9.11 -9.92 -0.78
CA LEU A 190 -10.45 -10.38 -1.14
C LEU A 190 -10.45 -10.91 -2.56
N ASP A 191 -10.74 -12.20 -2.70
CA ASP A 191 -10.84 -12.89 -3.98
C ASP A 191 -12.30 -13.26 -4.25
N PHE A 192 -12.86 -12.76 -5.34
CA PHE A 192 -14.16 -13.16 -5.90
C PHE A 192 -13.94 -14.07 -7.10
N GLU A 193 -14.65 -15.18 -7.17
CA GLU A 193 -14.50 -16.16 -8.24
C GLU A 193 -15.84 -16.77 -8.64
N PHE A 194 -16.00 -17.00 -9.94
CA PHE A 194 -17.10 -17.79 -10.48
C PHE A 194 -16.80 -19.29 -10.36
N ASP A 195 -17.81 -20.05 -9.96
CA ASP A 195 -17.81 -21.51 -10.08
C ASP A 195 -18.34 -21.96 -11.44
N ILE A 196 -18.15 -23.23 -11.79
CA ILE A 196 -18.63 -23.84 -13.04
C ILE A 196 -20.16 -23.69 -13.18
N LYS A 197 -20.87 -23.69 -12.04
CA LYS A 197 -22.33 -23.51 -11.92
C LYS A 197 -22.77 -22.05 -11.93
N ASP A 198 -21.91 -21.09 -12.30
CA ASP A 198 -22.17 -19.65 -12.28
C ASP A 198 -22.49 -19.06 -10.90
N ILE A 199 -22.05 -19.76 -9.84
CA ILE A 199 -22.18 -19.25 -8.47
C ILE A 199 -20.97 -18.38 -8.15
N VAL A 200 -21.23 -17.12 -7.76
CA VAL A 200 -20.20 -16.20 -7.30
C VAL A 200 -19.85 -16.51 -5.86
N ASN A 201 -18.55 -16.70 -5.61
CA ASN A 201 -18.01 -16.99 -4.30
C ASN A 201 -16.93 -16.00 -3.93
N VAL A 202 -16.71 -15.85 -2.63
CA VAL A 202 -15.67 -15.02 -2.05
C VAL A 202 -14.71 -15.88 -1.21
N ARG A 203 -13.43 -15.48 -1.19
CA ARG A 203 -12.38 -15.99 -0.30
C ARG A 203 -11.65 -14.80 0.32
N ILE A 204 -11.47 -14.85 1.63
CA ILE A 204 -10.67 -13.88 2.38
C ILE A 204 -9.32 -14.54 2.67
N ASP A 205 -8.21 -13.88 2.34
CA ASP A 205 -6.83 -14.39 2.52
C ASP A 205 -6.61 -15.79 1.95
N ARG A 206 -7.22 -16.08 0.80
CA ARG A 206 -7.16 -17.39 0.13
C ARG A 206 -7.60 -18.56 1.02
N ARG A 207 -8.42 -18.30 2.05
CA ARG A 207 -9.02 -19.32 2.91
C ARG A 207 -10.22 -19.99 2.20
N ARG A 208 -11.08 -20.63 3.00
CA ARG A 208 -12.26 -21.38 2.53
C ARG A 208 -13.16 -20.51 1.66
N LYS A 209 -13.64 -21.12 0.57
CA LYS A 209 -14.65 -20.57 -0.34
C LYS A 209 -16.01 -20.47 0.35
N MET A 210 -16.63 -19.30 0.26
CA MET A 210 -17.98 -19.02 0.77
C MET A 210 -18.81 -18.34 -0.31
N PRO A 211 -20.15 -18.52 -0.33
CA PRO A 211 -21.01 -17.75 -1.21
C PRO A 211 -20.83 -16.24 -0.97
N VAL A 212 -20.82 -15.44 -2.03
CA VAL A 212 -20.65 -13.98 -1.91
C VAL A 212 -21.76 -13.33 -1.07
N THR A 213 -22.96 -13.94 -1.07
CA THR A 213 -24.10 -13.49 -0.26
C THR A 213 -23.79 -13.49 1.23
N THR A 214 -22.94 -14.40 1.73
CA THR A 214 -22.51 -14.40 3.13
C THR A 214 -21.76 -13.11 3.50
N LEU A 215 -20.95 -12.57 2.58
CA LEU A 215 -20.29 -11.29 2.79
C LEU A 215 -21.31 -10.14 2.83
N PHE A 216 -22.29 -10.13 1.93
CA PHE A 216 -23.33 -9.09 1.93
C PHE A 216 -24.20 -9.11 3.17
N TYR A 217 -24.60 -10.29 3.66
CA TYR A 217 -25.28 -10.40 4.96
C TYR A 217 -24.41 -9.87 6.11
N ALA A 218 -23.10 -10.14 6.09
CA ALA A 218 -22.18 -9.61 7.09
C ALA A 218 -21.99 -8.09 7.01
N LEU A 219 -22.20 -7.49 5.83
CA LEU A 219 -22.24 -6.04 5.62
C LEU A 219 -23.59 -5.42 6.03
N GLY A 220 -24.55 -6.23 6.48
CA GLY A 220 -25.86 -5.78 6.97
C GLY A 220 -26.96 -5.72 5.91
N MET A 221 -26.72 -6.23 4.69
CA MET A 221 -27.74 -6.26 3.64
C MET A 221 -28.73 -7.40 3.87
N SER A 222 -30.02 -7.13 3.67
CA SER A 222 -31.07 -8.14 3.63
C SER A 222 -31.13 -8.85 2.27
N SER A 223 -31.86 -9.97 2.21
CA SER A 223 -32.04 -10.72 0.96
C SER A 223 -32.68 -9.87 -0.16
N GLU A 224 -33.64 -9.01 0.20
CA GLU A 224 -34.34 -8.13 -0.74
C GLU A 224 -33.39 -7.05 -1.28
N GLU A 225 -32.61 -6.40 -0.40
CA GLU A 225 -31.63 -5.39 -0.80
C GLU A 225 -30.54 -5.97 -1.70
N ILE A 226 -30.11 -7.22 -1.46
CA ILE A 226 -29.16 -7.90 -2.35
C ILE A 226 -29.78 -8.11 -3.74
N LEU A 227 -31.04 -8.56 -3.80
CA LEU A 227 -31.71 -8.75 -5.09
C LEU A 227 -31.91 -7.42 -5.83
N ASP A 228 -32.37 -6.39 -5.14
CA ASP A 228 -32.58 -5.05 -5.71
C ASP A 228 -31.28 -4.39 -6.19
N ALA A 229 -30.14 -4.69 -5.55
CA ALA A 229 -28.84 -4.16 -5.97
C ALA A 229 -28.31 -4.77 -7.28
N PHE A 230 -28.68 -6.03 -7.60
CA PHE A 230 -28.13 -6.75 -8.75
C PHE A 230 -29.14 -7.04 -9.86
N TYR A 231 -30.44 -6.92 -9.61
CA TYR A 231 -31.51 -7.28 -10.55
C TYR A 231 -32.58 -6.19 -10.65
N ASP A 232 -33.16 -6.03 -11.84
CA ASP A 232 -34.37 -5.23 -11.99
C ASP A 232 -35.60 -5.99 -11.52
N THR A 233 -36.48 -5.32 -10.76
CA THR A 233 -37.76 -5.88 -10.34
C THR A 233 -38.82 -5.75 -11.45
N ILE A 234 -39.50 -6.86 -11.76
CA ILE A 234 -40.65 -6.89 -12.69
C ILE A 234 -41.93 -7.04 -11.87
N THR A 235 -42.78 -6.01 -11.90
CA THR A 235 -44.06 -6.02 -11.18
C THR A 235 -45.14 -6.74 -11.97
N TYR A 236 -45.76 -7.75 -11.37
CA TYR A 236 -46.92 -8.44 -11.93
C TYR A 236 -48.20 -7.83 -11.36
N THR A 237 -49.16 -7.48 -12.21
CA THR A 237 -50.46 -6.95 -11.81
C THR A 237 -51.56 -7.95 -12.12
N ARG A 238 -52.41 -8.28 -11.15
CA ARG A 238 -53.54 -9.19 -11.34
C ARG A 238 -54.74 -8.44 -11.93
N GLU A 239 -55.20 -8.88 -13.09
CA GLU A 239 -56.44 -8.42 -13.74
C GLU A 239 -57.52 -9.53 -13.71
N LYS A 240 -58.75 -9.19 -14.11
CA LYS A 240 -59.90 -10.13 -14.09
C LYS A 240 -59.68 -11.40 -14.91
N ARG A 241 -58.83 -11.34 -15.95
CA ARG A 241 -58.58 -12.44 -16.89
C ARG A 241 -57.17 -13.05 -16.77
N GLY A 242 -56.36 -12.64 -15.79
CA GLY A 242 -55.02 -13.19 -15.62
C GLY A 242 -54.04 -12.22 -14.98
N TRP A 243 -52.74 -12.50 -15.16
CA TRP A 243 -51.65 -11.64 -14.72
C TRP A 243 -51.11 -10.85 -15.91
N ARG A 244 -50.82 -9.57 -15.67
CA ARG A 244 -50.22 -8.66 -16.64
C ARG A 244 -48.82 -8.29 -16.18
N VAL A 245 -47.90 -8.19 -17.14
CA VAL A 245 -46.51 -7.73 -16.93
C VAL A 245 -46.18 -6.56 -17.86
N PRO A 246 -45.26 -5.66 -17.47
CA PRO A 246 -44.72 -4.65 -18.36
C PRO A 246 -44.00 -5.29 -19.55
N PHE A 247 -44.33 -4.85 -20.76
CA PHE A 247 -43.64 -5.30 -21.97
C PHE A 247 -42.34 -4.53 -22.16
N VAL A 248 -41.20 -5.22 -22.07
CA VAL A 248 -39.86 -4.64 -22.28
C VAL A 248 -39.22 -5.31 -23.51
N PRO A 249 -39.23 -4.65 -24.69
CA PRO A 249 -38.76 -5.23 -25.95
C PRO A 249 -37.31 -5.75 -25.88
N GLU A 250 -36.43 -5.04 -25.17
CA GLU A 250 -35.01 -5.39 -25.06
C GLU A 250 -34.80 -6.73 -24.35
N LYS A 251 -35.61 -7.05 -23.33
CA LYS A 251 -35.52 -8.30 -22.58
C LYS A 251 -35.98 -9.52 -23.38
N LEU A 252 -36.75 -9.31 -24.45
CA LEU A 252 -37.23 -10.38 -25.35
C LEU A 252 -36.31 -10.61 -26.55
N ARG A 253 -35.24 -9.83 -26.69
CA ARG A 253 -34.29 -9.98 -27.79
C ARG A 253 -33.61 -11.35 -27.70
N ASN A 254 -33.64 -12.09 -28.80
CA ASN A 254 -33.08 -13.45 -28.93
C ASN A 254 -33.73 -14.51 -28.02
N LEU A 255 -34.89 -14.24 -27.43
CA LEU A 255 -35.67 -15.25 -26.72
C LEU A 255 -36.74 -15.85 -27.65
N LYS A 256 -36.90 -17.17 -27.59
CA LYS A 256 -38.03 -17.85 -28.23
C LYS A 256 -39.23 -17.76 -27.28
N VAL A 257 -40.30 -17.08 -27.70
CA VAL A 257 -41.52 -16.97 -26.92
C VAL A 257 -42.29 -18.29 -27.01
N ASN A 258 -42.71 -18.83 -25.86
CA ASN A 258 -43.42 -20.11 -25.78
C ASN A 258 -44.95 -19.96 -25.91
N THR A 259 -45.47 -18.73 -25.82
CA THR A 259 -46.90 -18.39 -25.84
C THR A 259 -47.11 -17.13 -26.65
N ASP A 260 -48.30 -16.94 -27.21
CA ASP A 260 -48.68 -15.67 -27.83
C ASP A 260 -48.74 -14.57 -26.76
N LEU A 261 -48.20 -13.39 -27.11
CA LEU A 261 -48.11 -12.20 -26.24
C LEU A 261 -49.40 -11.38 -26.23
#